data_AF-A0A938LI22-F1
#
_entry.id   AF-A0A938LI22-F1
#
_cell.length_a   1.000
_cell.length_b   1.000
_cell.length_c   1.000
_cell.angle_alpha   90.00
_cell.angle_beta   90.00
_cell.angle_gamma   90.00
#
_symmetry.space_group_name_H-M   'P 1'
#
loop_
_entity.id
_entity.type
_entity.pdbx_description
1 polymer ?
#
loop_
_entity_poly.entity_id
_entity_poly.type
_entity_poly.pdbx_seq_one_letter_code
_entity_poly.pdbx_strand_id
1 'polypeptide(L)'
;MIVAERKPIEQILAMLAPYKRVLVLGCGGCVTVCLTGGEKQAEELASQLRLASRQKGLELAVDVDCITRQCDREFIQNLKADPGMYDAVLSIACGVGVGFMSELYPGVPMLPGLNTTFYGTNTAPGLWAEYCHGCGDCVLAWTGGICPIARCSKSLINGTCGGTNHGKCEINKDMDCGWLLIYKRLKELGRLDEYRQKRPLRDHRKDRGAGVRRLIHQELVKLEEESGA
;
A
#
# COMPACT_ATOMS: atom_id res chain seq x y z
N MET A 1 -4.12 5.04 3.73
CA MET A 1 -4.57 3.97 2.80
C MET A 1 -3.38 3.55 1.94
N ILE A 2 -3.25 2.26 1.64
CA ILE A 2 -2.24 1.76 0.69
C ILE A 2 -2.77 1.94 -0.73
N VAL A 3 -2.03 2.65 -1.57
CA VAL A 3 -2.31 2.80 -3.00
C VAL A 3 -1.56 1.71 -3.75
N ALA A 4 -2.23 1.13 -4.74
CA ALA A 4 -1.64 0.12 -5.60
C ALA A 4 -2.20 0.26 -7.01
N GLU A 5 -1.38 -0.07 -8.00
CA GLU A 5 -1.70 -0.04 -9.42
C GLU A 5 -1.75 -1.46 -9.98
N ARG A 6 -2.68 -1.73 -10.90
CA ARG A 6 -2.74 -3.03 -11.56
C ARG A 6 -1.49 -3.25 -12.41
N LYS A 7 -0.87 -4.42 -12.29
CA LYS A 7 0.20 -4.80 -13.22
C LYS A 7 -0.35 -4.87 -14.65
N PRO A 8 0.47 -4.58 -15.67
CA PRO A 8 0.08 -4.81 -17.06
C PRO A 8 -0.41 -6.25 -17.28
N ILE A 9 -1.46 -6.41 -18.08
CA ILE A 9 -2.11 -7.72 -18.27
C ILE A 9 -1.13 -8.74 -18.86
N GLU A 10 -0.20 -8.31 -19.71
CA GLU A 10 0.85 -9.14 -20.29
C GLU A 10 1.80 -9.67 -19.23
N GLN A 11 2.15 -8.85 -18.23
CA GLN A 11 2.98 -9.27 -17.10
C GLN A 11 2.22 -10.31 -16.25
N ILE A 12 0.93 -10.11 -16.02
CA ILE A 12 0.09 -11.06 -15.28
C ILE A 12 0.01 -12.39 -16.05
N LEU A 13 -0.29 -12.37 -17.34
CA LEU A 13 -0.35 -13.58 -18.17
C LEU A 13 0.99 -14.32 -18.21
N ALA A 14 2.12 -13.61 -18.25
CA ALA A 14 3.44 -14.22 -18.17
C ALA A 14 3.68 -14.94 -16.83
N MET A 15 3.25 -14.35 -15.70
CA MET A 15 3.32 -15.01 -14.40
C MET A 15 2.37 -16.22 -14.30
N LEU A 16 1.22 -16.16 -14.98
CA LEU A 16 0.22 -17.23 -14.96
C LEU A 16 0.50 -18.38 -15.95
N ALA A 17 1.40 -18.19 -16.92
CA ALA A 17 1.67 -19.15 -17.98
C ALA A 17 1.95 -20.60 -17.53
N PRO A 18 2.61 -20.87 -16.37
CA PRO A 18 2.84 -22.23 -15.90
C PRO A 18 1.62 -22.93 -15.29
N TYR A 19 0.53 -22.20 -15.03
CA TYR A 19 -0.60 -22.66 -14.21
C TYR A 19 -1.87 -22.81 -15.05
N LYS A 20 -2.73 -23.78 -14.71
CA LYS A 20 -3.95 -24.08 -15.47
C LYS A 20 -5.20 -23.67 -14.73
N ARG A 21 -5.23 -23.78 -13.40
CA ARG A 21 -6.35 -23.39 -12.56
C ARG A 21 -5.92 -22.34 -11.56
N VAL A 22 -6.43 -21.12 -11.73
CA VAL A 22 -6.02 -19.96 -10.96
C VAL A 22 -7.21 -19.33 -10.25
N LEU A 23 -7.02 -18.96 -8.99
CA LEU A 23 -7.97 -18.13 -8.25
C LEU A 23 -7.55 -16.66 -8.34
N VAL A 24 -8.41 -15.80 -8.86
CA VAL A 24 -8.23 -14.35 -8.71
C VAL A 24 -8.84 -13.93 -7.38
N LEU A 25 -8.00 -13.55 -6.42
CA LEU A 25 -8.43 -13.21 -5.07
C LEU A 25 -8.43 -11.70 -4.86
N GLY A 26 -9.62 -11.11 -4.75
CA GLY A 26 -9.82 -9.69 -4.45
C GLY A 26 -9.53 -9.34 -2.99
N CYS A 27 -9.05 -8.12 -2.73
CA CYS A 27 -8.90 -7.55 -1.39
C CYS A 27 -9.78 -6.31 -1.24
N GLY A 28 -10.87 -6.42 -0.49
CA GLY A 28 -11.92 -5.40 -0.26
C GLY A 28 -11.52 -4.20 0.61
N GLY A 29 -10.22 -3.97 0.81
CA GLY A 29 -9.70 -2.99 1.75
C GLY A 29 -9.14 -1.73 1.07
N CYS A 30 -7.88 -1.40 1.38
CA CYS A 30 -7.24 -0.18 0.90
C CYS A 30 -7.22 -0.04 -0.64
N VAL A 31 -6.98 -1.15 -1.34
CA VAL A 31 -6.83 -1.13 -2.81
C VAL A 31 -8.16 -1.03 -3.55
N THR A 32 -9.28 -1.37 -2.90
CA THR A 32 -10.63 -1.13 -3.45
C THR A 32 -10.96 0.34 -3.56
N VAL A 33 -10.54 1.14 -2.59
CA VAL A 33 -10.69 2.60 -2.63
C VAL A 33 -9.87 3.20 -3.77
N CYS A 34 -8.81 2.52 -4.22
CA CYS A 34 -8.00 2.92 -5.38
C CYS A 34 -8.55 2.40 -6.71
N LEU A 35 -9.71 1.72 -6.69
CA LEU A 35 -10.33 1.06 -7.84
C LEU A 35 -9.44 0.00 -8.51
N THR A 36 -8.50 -0.58 -7.76
CA THR A 36 -7.56 -1.59 -8.26
C THR A 36 -7.69 -2.96 -7.60
N GLY A 37 -8.43 -3.07 -6.49
CA GLY A 37 -8.81 -4.37 -5.91
C GLY A 37 -10.25 -4.41 -5.42
N GLY A 38 -10.63 -5.48 -4.73
CA GLY A 38 -12.03 -5.77 -4.38
C GLY A 38 -12.71 -6.63 -5.44
N GLU A 39 -13.98 -6.97 -5.18
CA GLU A 39 -14.74 -7.95 -5.95
C GLU A 39 -14.91 -7.54 -7.42
N LYS A 40 -15.38 -6.31 -7.67
CA LYS A 40 -15.56 -5.80 -9.04
C LYS A 40 -14.27 -5.87 -9.88
N GLN A 41 -13.15 -5.46 -9.32
CA GLN A 41 -11.85 -5.48 -10.00
C GLN A 41 -11.34 -6.92 -10.22
N ALA A 42 -11.60 -7.82 -9.28
CA ALA A 42 -11.26 -9.23 -9.41
C ALA A 42 -12.07 -9.90 -10.53
N GLU A 43 -13.38 -9.65 -10.61
CA GLU A 43 -14.25 -10.16 -11.68
C GLU A 43 -13.88 -9.62 -13.06
N GLU A 44 -13.59 -8.31 -13.15
CA GLU A 44 -13.16 -7.67 -14.40
C GLU A 44 -11.86 -8.29 -14.90
N LEU A 45 -10.87 -8.44 -14.00
CA LEU A 45 -9.59 -9.03 -14.35
C LEU A 45 -9.73 -10.51 -14.73
N ALA A 46 -10.52 -11.29 -14.00
CA ALA A 46 -10.78 -12.68 -14.35
C ALA A 46 -11.41 -12.81 -15.75
N SER A 47 -12.33 -11.91 -16.11
CA SER A 47 -12.93 -11.86 -17.44
C SER A 47 -11.89 -11.52 -18.52
N GLN A 48 -11.01 -10.55 -18.26
CA GLN A 48 -9.89 -10.19 -19.15
C GLN A 48 -8.91 -11.36 -19.33
N LEU A 49 -8.57 -12.06 -18.25
CA LEU A 49 -7.68 -13.22 -18.28
C LEU A 49 -8.26 -14.38 -19.08
N ARG A 50 -9.56 -14.71 -18.89
CA ARG A 50 -10.23 -15.76 -19.68
C ARG A 50 -10.24 -15.41 -21.17
N LEU A 51 -10.52 -14.16 -21.53
CA LEU A 51 -10.53 -13.72 -22.93
C LEU A 51 -9.12 -13.78 -23.54
N ALA A 52 -8.12 -13.21 -22.87
CA ALA A 52 -6.75 -13.16 -23.35
C ALA A 52 -6.11 -14.56 -23.45
N SER A 53 -6.44 -15.46 -22.52
CA SER A 53 -5.95 -16.84 -22.54
C SER A 53 -6.51 -17.60 -23.75
N ARG A 54 -7.81 -17.46 -24.05
CA ARG A 54 -8.43 -18.04 -25.26
C ARG A 54 -7.77 -17.54 -26.56
N GLN A 55 -7.50 -16.24 -26.66
CA GLN A 55 -6.82 -15.67 -27.82
C GLN A 55 -5.40 -16.21 -28.02
N LYS A 56 -4.72 -16.56 -26.93
CA LYS A 56 -3.36 -17.14 -26.95
C LYS A 56 -3.34 -18.67 -26.97
N GLY A 57 -4.50 -19.33 -27.04
CA GLY A 57 -4.61 -20.79 -26.99
C GLY A 57 -4.16 -21.41 -25.66
N LEU A 58 -4.21 -20.65 -24.55
CA LEU A 58 -3.85 -21.12 -23.22
C LEU A 58 -5.08 -21.74 -22.53
N GLU A 59 -4.92 -22.95 -21.98
CA GLU A 59 -5.91 -23.57 -21.10
C GLU A 59 -5.81 -22.98 -19.69
N LEU A 60 -6.54 -21.90 -19.44
CA LEU A 60 -6.61 -21.25 -18.13
C LEU A 60 -8.04 -21.21 -17.60
N ALA A 61 -8.32 -22.02 -16.59
CA ALA A 61 -9.50 -21.92 -15.74
C ALA A 61 -9.25 -20.85 -14.67
N VAL A 62 -10.17 -19.90 -14.57
CA VAL A 62 -10.08 -18.79 -13.61
C VAL A 62 -11.33 -18.78 -12.77
N ASP A 63 -11.18 -18.88 -11.45
CA ASP A 63 -12.24 -18.63 -10.47
C ASP A 63 -11.98 -17.29 -9.76
N VAL A 64 -12.99 -16.78 -9.06
CA VAL A 64 -12.92 -15.49 -8.36
C VAL A 64 -13.44 -15.68 -6.94
N ASP A 65 -12.72 -15.08 -5.99
CA ASP A 65 -13.22 -14.85 -4.64
C ASP A 65 -12.74 -13.48 -4.15
N CYS A 66 -13.34 -12.94 -3.10
CA CYS A 66 -12.93 -11.68 -2.51
C CYS A 66 -13.22 -11.66 -1.01
N ILE A 67 -12.21 -11.29 -0.23
CA ILE A 67 -12.34 -11.07 1.21
C ILE A 67 -12.00 -9.62 1.56
N THR A 68 -12.48 -9.14 2.71
CA THR A 68 -12.28 -7.75 3.15
C THR A 68 -10.80 -7.38 3.24
N ARG A 69 -9.96 -8.28 3.81
CA ARG A 69 -8.51 -8.09 3.94
C ARG A 69 -7.79 -9.41 3.81
N GLN A 70 -6.78 -9.44 2.95
CA GLN A 70 -5.87 -10.59 2.81
C GLN A 70 -4.68 -10.54 3.78
N CYS A 71 -4.46 -9.41 4.46
CA CYS A 71 -3.36 -9.22 5.41
C CYS A 71 -3.82 -9.36 6.87
N ASP A 72 -4.94 -10.06 7.11
CA ASP A 72 -5.60 -10.11 8.41
C ASP A 72 -6.31 -11.46 8.55
N ARG A 73 -5.90 -12.23 9.57
CA ARG A 73 -6.25 -13.65 9.71
C ARG A 73 -7.75 -13.88 9.92
N GLU A 74 -8.44 -12.96 10.59
CA GLU A 74 -9.87 -13.08 10.84
C GLU A 74 -10.68 -13.11 9.54
N PHE A 75 -10.26 -12.34 8.54
CA PHE A 75 -10.98 -12.26 7.26
C PHE A 75 -10.69 -13.43 6.31
N ILE A 76 -9.60 -14.15 6.54
CA ILE A 76 -9.22 -15.31 5.72
C ILE A 76 -10.19 -16.48 5.95
N GLN A 77 -10.75 -16.58 7.15
CA GLN A 77 -11.79 -17.57 7.47
C GLN A 77 -13.06 -17.40 6.63
N ASN A 78 -13.26 -16.23 6.00
CA ASN A 78 -14.40 -15.94 5.14
C ASN A 78 -14.17 -16.33 3.66
N LEU A 79 -13.03 -16.94 3.33
CA LEU A 79 -12.79 -17.48 2.00
C LEU A 79 -13.84 -18.54 1.66
N LYS A 80 -14.49 -18.38 0.50
CA LYS A 80 -15.42 -19.36 -0.06
C LYS A 80 -14.67 -20.40 -0.88
N ALA A 81 -13.63 -19.96 -1.59
CA ALA A 81 -12.74 -20.82 -2.34
C ALA A 81 -11.52 -21.19 -1.50
N ASP A 82 -11.20 -22.48 -1.39
CA ASP A 82 -9.96 -22.94 -0.75
C ASP A 82 -8.76 -22.69 -1.70
N PRO A 83 -7.79 -21.82 -1.34
CA PRO A 83 -6.59 -21.60 -2.14
C PRO A 83 -5.82 -22.87 -2.47
N GLY A 84 -5.88 -23.90 -1.61
CA GLY A 84 -5.22 -25.19 -1.83
C GLY A 84 -5.72 -26.00 -3.03
N MET A 85 -6.88 -25.63 -3.57
CA MET A 85 -7.50 -26.30 -4.73
C MET A 85 -7.07 -25.72 -6.08
N TYR A 86 -6.15 -24.75 -6.07
CA TYR A 86 -5.68 -24.00 -7.23
C TYR A 86 -4.17 -24.18 -7.44
N ASP A 87 -3.73 -24.15 -8.69
CA ASP A 87 -2.31 -24.23 -9.04
C ASP A 87 -1.56 -22.94 -8.63
N ALA A 88 -2.29 -21.81 -8.61
CA ALA A 88 -1.81 -20.54 -8.11
C ALA A 88 -3.00 -19.61 -7.75
N VAL A 89 -2.71 -18.62 -6.92
CA VAL A 89 -3.64 -17.51 -6.61
C VAL A 89 -3.07 -16.22 -7.17
N LEU A 90 -3.81 -15.55 -8.05
CA LEU A 90 -3.54 -14.18 -8.43
C LEU A 90 -4.18 -13.24 -7.41
N SER A 91 -3.39 -12.78 -6.44
CA SER A 91 -3.85 -11.86 -5.41
C SER A 91 -3.91 -10.42 -5.94
N ILE A 92 -5.09 -9.82 -5.85
CA ILE A 92 -5.35 -8.39 -6.12
C ILE A 92 -5.36 -7.61 -4.79
N ALA A 93 -4.35 -7.90 -3.96
CA ALA A 93 -4.02 -7.15 -2.75
C ALA A 93 -2.73 -6.34 -2.93
N CYS A 94 -2.43 -5.50 -1.94
CA CYS A 94 -1.08 -4.95 -1.81
C CYS A 94 -0.08 -6.04 -1.37
N GLY A 95 1.22 -5.73 -1.42
CA GLY A 95 2.29 -6.68 -1.08
C GLY A 95 2.20 -7.25 0.33
N VAL A 96 1.59 -6.53 1.28
CA VAL A 96 1.34 -7.06 2.64
C VAL A 96 0.37 -8.25 2.58
N GLY A 97 -0.72 -8.13 1.81
CA GLY A 97 -1.69 -9.21 1.66
C GLY A 97 -1.11 -10.40 0.92
N VAL A 98 -0.39 -10.16 -0.18
CA VAL A 98 0.29 -11.22 -0.94
C VAL A 98 1.25 -12.00 -0.04
N GLY A 99 2.14 -11.30 0.68
CA GLY A 99 3.13 -11.94 1.54
C GLY A 99 2.53 -12.72 2.71
N PHE A 100 1.51 -12.17 3.37
CA PHE A 100 0.85 -12.86 4.48
C PHE A 100 0.08 -14.11 4.00
N MET A 101 -0.60 -14.03 2.85
CA MET A 101 -1.24 -15.19 2.25
C MET A 101 -0.21 -16.26 1.83
N SER A 102 0.98 -15.87 1.35
CA SER A 102 2.06 -16.82 1.04
C SER A 102 2.54 -17.59 2.28
N GLU A 103 2.58 -16.93 3.44
CA GLU A 103 2.97 -17.55 4.70
C GLU A 103 1.93 -18.57 5.18
N LEU A 104 0.64 -18.24 5.05
CA LEU A 104 -0.45 -19.10 5.48
C LEU A 104 -0.70 -20.30 4.54
N TYR A 105 -0.37 -20.16 3.26
CA TYR A 105 -0.52 -21.20 2.25
C TYR A 105 0.81 -21.50 1.55
N PRO A 106 1.82 -22.04 2.25
CA PRO A 106 3.18 -22.19 1.71
C PRO A 106 3.28 -23.14 0.52
N GLY A 107 2.30 -24.02 0.32
CA GLY A 107 2.20 -24.93 -0.82
C GLY A 107 1.57 -24.32 -2.08
N VAL A 108 1.05 -23.08 -2.01
CA VAL A 108 0.31 -22.45 -3.11
C VAL A 108 1.00 -21.16 -3.53
N PRO A 109 1.43 -21.02 -4.81
CA PRO A 109 1.99 -19.78 -5.31
C PRO A 109 1.00 -18.60 -5.23
N MET A 110 1.31 -17.62 -4.37
CA MET A 110 0.58 -16.35 -4.28
C MET A 110 1.26 -15.31 -5.16
N LEU A 111 0.65 -14.99 -6.29
CA LEU A 111 1.20 -14.10 -7.31
C LEU A 111 0.59 -12.69 -7.16
N PRO A 112 1.42 -11.63 -7.16
CA PRO A 112 0.91 -10.27 -7.01
C PRO A 112 0.33 -9.77 -8.33
N GLY A 113 -0.97 -9.50 -8.40
CA GLY A 113 -1.60 -8.82 -9.54
C GLY A 113 -1.48 -7.29 -9.50
N LEU A 114 -1.04 -6.73 -8.36
CA LEU A 114 -0.84 -5.28 -8.17
C LEU A 114 0.62 -4.93 -7.85
N ASN A 115 1.01 -3.70 -8.22
CA ASN A 115 2.19 -3.01 -7.71
C ASN A 115 1.75 -2.12 -6.54
N THR A 116 2.28 -2.36 -5.34
CA THR A 116 2.08 -1.43 -4.21
C THR A 116 2.91 -0.18 -4.43
N THR A 117 2.31 1.00 -4.35
CA THR A 117 2.98 2.26 -4.70
C THR A 117 3.33 3.07 -3.46
N PHE A 118 2.36 3.63 -2.76
CA PHE A 118 2.58 4.57 -1.65
C PHE A 118 1.43 4.61 -0.64
N TYR A 119 1.63 5.29 0.50
CA TYR A 119 0.56 5.57 1.46
C TYR A 119 -0.07 6.94 1.20
N GLY A 120 -1.30 6.93 0.71
CA GLY A 120 -1.94 8.12 0.18
C GLY A 120 -3.40 8.25 0.56
N THR A 121 -4.02 9.25 -0.07
CA THR A 121 -5.45 9.53 -0.05
C THR A 121 -5.93 9.92 -1.44
N ASN A 122 -7.23 9.75 -1.69
CA ASN A 122 -7.87 10.32 -2.87
C ASN A 122 -7.96 11.84 -2.70
N THR A 123 -7.41 12.60 -3.66
CA THR A 123 -7.46 14.06 -3.64
C THR A 123 -8.45 14.63 -4.66
N ALA A 124 -8.81 13.82 -5.66
CA ALA A 124 -9.86 14.10 -6.64
C ALA A 124 -10.32 12.77 -7.26
N PRO A 125 -11.48 12.72 -7.95
CA PRO A 125 -11.89 11.54 -8.69
C PRO A 125 -10.78 11.04 -9.62
N GLY A 126 -10.35 9.79 -9.45
CA GLY A 126 -9.26 9.20 -10.24
C GLY A 126 -7.84 9.65 -9.87
N LEU A 127 -7.66 10.50 -8.86
CA LEU A 127 -6.35 11.00 -8.44
C LEU A 127 -6.05 10.67 -6.99
N TRP A 128 -4.91 10.00 -6.79
CA TRP A 128 -4.36 9.69 -5.47
C TRP A 128 -2.99 10.33 -5.31
N ALA A 129 -2.75 10.92 -4.15
CA ALA A 129 -1.47 11.54 -3.82
C ALA A 129 -0.90 10.96 -2.53
N GLU A 130 0.41 10.94 -2.43
CA GLU A 130 1.13 10.48 -1.24
C GLU A 130 0.99 11.50 -0.11
N TYR A 131 0.70 11.00 1.09
CA TYR A 131 0.54 11.81 2.31
C TYR A 131 1.37 11.29 3.48
N CYS A 132 1.83 10.04 3.44
CA CYS A 132 2.59 9.42 4.51
C CYS A 132 3.69 8.51 3.95
N HIS A 133 4.87 8.56 4.57
CA HIS A 133 5.97 7.64 4.27
C HIS A 133 5.86 6.33 5.08
N GLY A 134 5.13 6.36 6.20
CA GLY A 134 5.08 5.24 7.14
C GLY A 134 6.43 4.99 7.82
N CYS A 135 7.11 6.06 8.25
CA CYS A 135 8.46 5.99 8.84
C CYS A 135 8.50 5.53 10.31
N GLY A 136 7.37 5.42 11.00
CA GLY A 136 7.33 5.07 12.44
C GLY A 136 7.73 6.21 13.39
N ASP A 137 7.96 7.43 12.89
CA ASP A 137 8.30 8.61 13.70
C ASP A 137 7.48 9.82 13.23
N CYS A 138 6.25 9.93 13.73
CA CYS A 138 5.28 10.90 13.23
C CYS A 138 5.63 12.32 13.70
N VAL A 139 5.69 13.25 12.75
CA VAL A 139 6.04 14.66 13.00
C VAL A 139 4.93 15.65 12.67
N LEU A 140 3.75 15.13 12.33
CA LEU A 140 2.61 15.93 11.88
C LEU A 140 2.12 16.96 12.91
N ALA A 141 2.34 16.70 14.20
CA ALA A 141 1.94 17.57 15.29
C ALA A 141 2.56 18.97 15.21
N TRP A 142 3.83 19.08 14.78
CA TRP A 142 4.55 20.35 14.68
C TRP A 142 4.69 20.85 13.25
N THR A 143 4.41 20.02 12.23
CA THR A 143 4.41 20.44 10.81
C THR A 143 3.03 20.88 10.30
N GLY A 144 2.06 21.09 11.20
CA GLY A 144 0.70 21.52 10.83
C GLY A 144 -0.09 20.46 10.05
N GLY A 145 0.22 19.17 10.24
CA GLY A 145 -0.46 18.07 9.55
C GLY A 145 0.10 17.74 8.17
N ILE A 146 1.23 18.31 7.75
CA ILE A 146 1.85 18.03 6.45
C ILE A 146 3.12 17.19 6.67
N CYS A 147 3.21 16.01 6.05
CA CYS A 147 4.36 15.12 6.23
C CYS A 147 5.58 15.65 5.45
N PRO A 148 6.66 16.09 6.10
CA PRO A 148 7.84 16.61 5.39
C PRO A 148 8.65 15.50 4.71
N ILE A 149 8.43 14.23 5.10
CA ILE A 149 9.12 13.09 4.49
C ILE A 149 8.47 12.70 3.16
N ALA A 150 7.13 12.63 3.13
CA ALA A 150 6.37 12.27 1.94
C ALA A 150 6.14 13.46 0.99
N ARG A 151 6.01 14.68 1.53
CA ARG A 151 5.64 15.88 0.74
C ARG A 151 6.84 16.73 0.31
N CYS A 152 8.06 16.29 0.60
CA CYS A 152 9.29 16.93 0.14
C CYS A 152 10.13 15.90 -0.60
N SER A 153 10.57 16.25 -1.81
CA SER A 153 11.43 15.39 -2.64
C SER A 153 12.77 15.02 -2.00
N LYS A 154 13.25 15.83 -1.06
CA LYS A 154 14.48 15.60 -0.29
C LYS A 154 14.22 14.98 1.07
N SER A 155 12.95 14.75 1.44
CA SER A 155 12.52 14.20 2.73
C SER A 155 13.17 14.87 3.96
N LEU A 156 13.38 16.20 3.88
CA LEU A 156 14.11 16.94 4.90
C LEU A 156 13.27 17.17 6.16
N ILE A 157 13.85 16.87 7.31
CA ILE A 157 13.23 17.11 8.62
C ILE A 157 13.33 18.57 9.08
N ASN A 158 14.36 19.28 8.62
CA ASN A 158 14.52 20.71 8.83
C ASN A 158 14.63 21.36 7.44
N GLY A 159 13.62 22.14 7.04
CA GLY A 159 13.66 23.00 5.86
C GLY A 159 13.92 24.47 6.25
N THR A 160 13.94 25.40 5.31
CA THR A 160 13.84 25.21 3.86
C THR A 160 15.17 24.72 3.26
N CYS A 161 15.14 24.22 2.01
CA CYS A 161 16.34 23.77 1.29
C CYS A 161 16.84 24.75 0.21
N GLY A 162 16.26 25.95 0.12
CA GLY A 162 16.51 26.92 -0.96
C GLY A 162 15.84 26.59 -2.30
N GLY A 163 15.39 25.35 -2.49
CA GLY A 163 14.84 24.83 -3.75
C GLY A 163 13.41 25.19 -4.12
N THR A 164 12.89 26.29 -3.61
CA THR A 164 11.49 26.68 -3.89
C THR A 164 11.46 27.73 -4.99
N ASN A 165 10.72 27.48 -6.06
CA ASN A 165 10.54 28.42 -7.16
C ASN A 165 9.05 28.70 -7.40
N HIS A 166 8.61 29.94 -7.23
CA HIS A 166 7.19 30.34 -7.33
C HIS A 166 6.22 29.41 -6.56
N GLY A 167 6.68 28.90 -5.41
CA GLY A 167 5.93 27.98 -4.54
C GLY A 167 5.98 26.50 -4.91
N LYS A 168 6.67 26.15 -6.00
CA LYS A 168 6.89 24.78 -6.48
C LYS A 168 8.27 24.26 -6.10
N CYS A 169 8.44 22.95 -6.12
CA CYS A 169 9.72 22.29 -5.88
C CYS A 169 10.62 22.39 -7.11
N GLU A 170 11.93 22.61 -6.91
CA GLU A 170 12.92 22.68 -8.00
C GLU A 170 12.93 21.45 -8.93
N ILE A 171 12.57 20.26 -8.43
CA ILE A 171 12.64 19.03 -9.20
C ILE A 171 11.41 18.81 -10.10
N ASN A 172 10.30 19.50 -9.84
CA ASN A 172 9.05 19.33 -10.57
C ASN A 172 8.17 20.57 -10.43
N LYS A 173 7.85 21.21 -11.56
CA LYS A 173 7.03 22.43 -11.65
C LYS A 173 5.59 22.21 -11.19
N ASP A 174 5.09 20.98 -11.22
CA ASP A 174 3.73 20.65 -10.77
C ASP A 174 3.68 20.31 -9.26
N MET A 175 4.83 19.99 -8.66
CA MET A 175 4.94 19.62 -7.26
C MET A 175 5.01 20.85 -6.35
N ASP A 176 4.05 21.00 -5.45
CA ASP A 176 4.12 22.04 -4.40
C ASP A 176 5.30 21.79 -3.45
N CYS A 177 5.98 22.86 -3.05
CA CYS A 177 7.04 22.76 -2.06
C CYS A 177 6.45 22.41 -0.68
N GLY A 178 6.76 21.21 -0.18
CA GLY A 178 6.27 20.73 1.13
C GLY A 178 6.56 21.69 2.29
N TRP A 179 7.74 22.31 2.33
CA TRP A 179 8.09 23.27 3.39
C TRP A 179 7.38 24.61 3.27
N LEU A 180 7.06 25.06 2.04
CA LEU A 180 6.19 26.22 1.87
C LEU A 180 4.76 25.92 2.32
N LEU A 181 4.24 24.71 2.04
CA LEU A 181 2.93 24.28 2.53
C LEU A 181 2.89 24.26 4.07
N ILE A 182 3.93 23.69 4.71
CA ILE A 182 4.07 23.68 6.18
C ILE A 182 4.08 25.10 6.73
N TYR A 183 4.87 26.01 6.14
CA TYR A 183 4.92 27.41 6.56
C TYR A 183 3.55 28.09 6.49
N LYS A 184 2.87 27.98 5.33
CA LYS A 184 1.53 28.58 5.14
C LYS A 184 0.54 28.05 6.17
N ARG A 185 0.52 26.73 6.38
CA ARG A 185 -0.35 26.08 7.34
C ARG A 185 -0.07 26.50 8.79
N LEU A 186 1.19 26.57 9.19
CA LEU A 186 1.55 27.02 10.54
C LEU A 186 1.25 28.51 10.75
N LYS A 187 1.39 29.34 9.71
CA LYS A 187 0.96 30.75 9.74
C LYS A 187 -0.55 30.87 9.96
N GLU A 188 -1.35 30.10 9.22
CA GLU A 188 -2.81 30.05 9.40
C GLU A 188 -3.21 29.61 10.81
N LEU A 189 -2.48 28.64 11.38
CA LEU A 189 -2.72 28.13 12.74
C LEU A 189 -2.16 29.03 13.85
N GLY A 190 -1.46 30.12 13.54
CA GLY A 190 -0.79 30.96 14.54
C GLY A 190 0.38 30.26 15.27
N ARG A 191 0.98 29.22 14.68
CA ARG A 191 2.02 28.36 15.28
C ARG A 191 3.39 28.47 14.60
N LEU A 192 3.75 29.66 14.10
CA LEU A 192 5.02 29.86 13.38
C LEU A 192 6.27 29.60 14.23
N ASP A 193 6.17 29.62 15.55
CA ASP A 193 7.30 29.28 16.41
C ASP A 193 7.73 27.82 16.27
N GLU A 194 6.81 26.92 15.92
CA GLU A 194 7.13 25.52 15.60
C GLU A 194 8.04 25.39 14.37
N TYR A 195 7.89 26.31 13.41
CA TYR A 195 8.67 26.35 12.17
C TYR A 195 10.11 26.83 12.41
N ARG A 196 10.31 27.67 13.43
CA ARG A 196 11.63 28.24 13.78
C ARG A 196 12.49 27.30 14.63
N GLN A 197 11.86 26.30 15.25
CA GLN A 197 12.56 25.33 16.08
C GLN A 197 13.37 24.35 15.22
N LYS A 198 14.67 24.24 15.52
CA LYS A 198 15.52 23.20 14.95
C LYS A 198 15.16 21.85 15.57
N ARG A 199 14.84 20.87 14.73
CA ARG A 199 14.52 19.50 15.17
C ARG A 199 15.76 18.62 15.15
N PRO A 200 15.82 17.59 16.01
CA PRO A 200 16.88 16.58 15.92
C PRO A 200 16.85 15.91 14.55
N LEU A 201 18.02 15.40 14.15
CA LEU A 201 18.12 14.62 12.91
C LEU A 201 17.20 13.40 13.00
N ARG A 202 16.69 12.99 11.85
CA ARG A 202 15.80 11.84 11.74
C ARG A 202 16.51 10.58 12.22
N ASP A 203 15.87 9.83 13.11
CA ASP A 203 16.35 8.51 13.49
C ASP A 203 15.95 7.48 12.43
N HIS A 204 16.87 7.15 11.53
CA HIS A 204 16.64 6.18 10.47
C HIS A 204 16.40 4.75 10.97
N ARG A 205 16.73 4.44 12.23
CA ARG A 205 16.46 3.14 12.85
C ARG A 205 14.96 2.87 12.99
N LYS A 206 14.15 3.91 13.21
CA LYS A 206 12.68 3.81 13.30
C LYS A 206 12.01 3.49 11.95
N ASP A 207 12.67 3.78 10.84
CA ASP A 207 12.18 3.48 9.49
C ASP A 207 12.62 2.08 9.02
N ARG A 208 13.78 1.95 8.39
CA ARG A 208 14.34 0.65 7.94
C ARG A 208 15.74 0.35 8.46
N GLY A 209 16.38 1.31 9.14
CA GLY A 209 17.78 1.21 9.55
C GLY A 209 18.08 0.17 10.63
N ALA A 210 17.05 -0.30 11.36
CA ALA A 210 17.20 -1.35 12.38
C ALA A 210 16.67 -2.72 11.93
N GLY A 211 16.37 -2.90 10.64
CA GLY A 211 15.81 -4.14 10.09
C GLY A 211 14.28 -4.18 10.09
N VAL A 212 13.71 -5.38 10.11
CA VAL A 212 12.25 -5.59 10.01
C VAL A 212 11.56 -5.08 11.28
N ARG A 213 10.65 -4.12 11.09
CA ARG A 213 9.92 -3.48 12.19
C ARG A 213 8.86 -4.41 12.78
N ARG A 214 8.64 -4.28 14.09
CA ARG A 214 7.61 -4.99 14.85
C ARG A 214 6.94 -4.03 15.83
N LEU A 215 5.63 -4.18 16.02
CA LEU A 215 4.86 -3.53 17.07
C LEU A 215 4.26 -4.65 17.93
N ILE A 216 4.50 -4.61 19.24
CA ILE A 216 4.01 -5.61 20.18
C ILE A 216 3.28 -4.88 21.29
N HIS A 217 1.99 -5.17 21.44
CA HIS A 217 1.23 -4.77 22.61
C HIS A 217 1.35 -5.88 23.66
N GLN A 218 2.28 -5.70 24.59
CA GLN A 218 2.61 -6.71 25.62
C GLN A 218 1.38 -7.17 26.41
N GLU A 219 0.42 -6.28 26.62
CA GLU A 219 -0.84 -6.59 27.32
C GLU A 219 -1.69 -7.60 26.55
N LEU A 220 -1.77 -7.51 25.22
CA LEU A 220 -2.53 -8.45 24.40
C LEU A 220 -1.85 -9.83 24.34
N VAL A 221 -0.51 -9.84 24.29
CA VAL A 221 0.26 -11.10 24.31
C VAL A 221 0.02 -11.86 25.61
N LYS A 222 0.05 -11.17 26.76
CA LYS A 222 -0.24 -11.78 28.07
C LYS A 222 -1.68 -12.31 28.16
N LEU A 223 -2.65 -11.57 27.61
CA LEU A 223 -4.04 -12.01 27.60
C LEU A 223 -4.22 -13.30 26.79
N GLU A 224 -3.55 -13.43 25.63
CA GLU A 224 -3.55 -14.68 24.86
C GLU A 224 -2.91 -15.84 25.65
N GLU A 225 -1.74 -15.60 26.26
CA GLU A 225 -1.03 -16.60 27.10
C GLU A 225 -1.87 -17.06 28.30
N GLU A 226 -2.57 -16.14 28.98
CA GLU A 226 -3.44 -16.44 30.13
C GLU A 226 -4.76 -17.11 29.70
N SER A 227 -5.24 -16.84 28.48
CA SER A 227 -6.48 -17.42 27.94
C SER A 227 -6.32 -18.84 27.38
N GLY A 228 -5.08 -19.33 27.22
CA GLY A 228 -4.80 -20.73 26.91
C GLY A 228 -5.38 -21.22 25.57
N ALA A 229 -5.36 -20.38 24.54
CA ALA A 229 -5.70 -20.76 23.16
C ALA A 229 -4.44 -21.11 22.34
#